data_AF-A0ABD2QH79-F1
#
_entry.id   AF-A0ABD2QH79-F1
#
_cell.length_a   1.000
_cell.length_b   1.000
_cell.length_c   1.000
_cell.angle_alpha   90.00
_cell.angle_beta   90.00
_cell.angle_gamma   90.00
#
_symmetry.space_group_name_H-M   'P 1'
#
loop_
_entity.id
_entity.type
_entity.pdbx_description
1 polymer ?
#
loop_
_entity_poly.entity_id
_entity_poly.type
_entity_poly.pdbx_seq_one_letter_code
_entity_poly.pdbx_strand_id
1 'polypeptide(L)'
;MSAEPPTINMEFKPTFGVYAADIISSLYDLFNIDVPLKKQLSGEVKNALLEFLLVLKELSPLNKHYERAFGELADFLKSKAEVTSDEWNHELERSSYPNLRPGFVGCKGSSLKYRGYPCGLWTLFHSLTVSEALKFPGRSPKVPHAMNRLIAFIFSCTECGVHFATATSNVLNPGEPIYPEDTRQEDIRAVSSSEKEKLFSVPKTSEEAVLWLNKVHNKVNMRLKGTPSEDPMVPKVIFPTLSQCLLCFCELKPNSTKPCEKTNPTQWDHLLEFLVDYYNPCNWNLDLVGADVVVVKWYAIFLYFRSADVAIFQVFRGSCLNRKSSALMQSVFLLKILIMNVHC
;
A
#
# COMPACT_ATOMS: atom_id res chain seq x y z
N MET A 1 -44.72 -22.67 -14.35
CA MET A 1 -43.67 -21.83 -14.94
C MET A 1 -43.57 -20.57 -14.11
N SER A 2 -42.75 -20.58 -13.06
CA SER A 2 -42.45 -19.40 -12.25
C SER A 2 -41.37 -18.61 -12.97
N ALA A 3 -41.70 -17.39 -13.40
CA ALA A 3 -40.76 -16.48 -14.04
C ALA A 3 -39.62 -16.16 -13.07
N GLU A 4 -38.38 -16.31 -13.53
CA GLU A 4 -37.20 -15.81 -12.82
C GLU A 4 -37.27 -14.28 -12.72
N PRO A 5 -36.84 -13.69 -11.59
CA PRO A 5 -36.81 -12.24 -11.45
C PRO A 5 -35.80 -11.64 -12.45
N PRO A 6 -36.08 -10.44 -13.00
CA PRO A 6 -35.20 -9.82 -13.96
C PRO A 6 -33.85 -9.52 -13.29
N THR A 7 -32.78 -10.15 -13.79
CA THR A 7 -31.41 -9.80 -13.44
C THR A 7 -31.17 -8.36 -13.86
N ILE A 8 -31.18 -7.43 -12.91
CA ILE A 8 -30.67 -6.08 -13.13
C ILE A 8 -29.19 -6.24 -13.47
N ASN A 9 -28.87 -6.07 -14.74
CA ASN A 9 -27.51 -6.08 -15.24
C ASN A 9 -26.85 -4.79 -14.75
N MET A 10 -26.40 -4.76 -13.49
CA MET A 10 -25.62 -3.65 -12.96
C MET A 10 -24.30 -3.63 -13.72
N GLU A 11 -24.20 -2.72 -14.69
CA GLU A 11 -22.99 -2.45 -15.44
C GLU A 11 -21.83 -2.18 -14.47
N PHE A 12 -20.79 -3.01 -14.52
CA PHE A 12 -19.62 -2.83 -13.67
C PHE A 12 -18.91 -1.53 -14.05
N LYS A 13 -18.82 -0.61 -13.08
CA LYS A 13 -18.07 0.64 -13.23
C LYS A 13 -16.86 0.61 -12.30
N PRO A 14 -15.62 0.61 -12.83
CA PRO A 14 -14.44 0.63 -11.99
C PRO A 14 -14.35 1.92 -11.19
N THR A 15 -14.08 1.77 -9.90
CA THR A 15 -13.77 2.88 -8.99
C THR A 15 -12.27 2.94 -8.78
N PHE A 16 -11.70 4.13 -8.86
CA PHE A 16 -10.27 4.38 -8.65
C PHE A 16 -10.06 5.15 -7.34
N GLY A 17 -8.82 5.16 -6.85
CA GLY A 17 -8.46 5.67 -5.52
C GLY A 17 -8.12 4.54 -4.55
N VAL A 18 -7.68 4.92 -3.35
CA VAL A 18 -7.35 3.99 -2.26
C VAL A 18 -8.54 3.93 -1.31
N TYR A 19 -9.07 2.73 -1.06
CA TYR A 19 -10.13 2.51 -0.08
C TYR A 19 -9.57 1.73 1.09
N ALA A 20 -9.88 2.19 2.30
CA ALA A 20 -9.51 1.47 3.53
C ALA A 20 -10.08 0.05 3.54
N ALA A 21 -11.28 -0.14 3.00
CA ALA A 21 -11.94 -1.44 2.85
C ALA A 21 -11.11 -2.46 2.05
N ASP A 22 -10.40 -2.03 0.99
CA ASP A 22 -9.56 -2.92 0.18
C ASP A 22 -8.35 -3.43 0.97
N ILE A 23 -7.73 -2.54 1.77
CA ILE A 23 -6.59 -2.88 2.61
C ILE A 23 -7.02 -3.81 3.76
N ILE A 24 -8.12 -3.49 4.44
CA ILE A 24 -8.63 -4.29 5.56
C ILE A 24 -9.07 -5.67 5.08
N SER A 25 -9.78 -5.75 3.95
CA SER A 25 -10.15 -7.04 3.34
C SER A 25 -8.93 -7.86 2.94
N SER A 26 -7.84 -7.22 2.50
CA SER A 26 -6.61 -7.93 2.15
C SER A 26 -5.84 -8.43 3.37
N LEU A 27 -5.80 -7.64 4.45
CA LEU A 27 -5.24 -8.13 5.72
C LEU A 27 -6.06 -9.30 6.28
N TYR A 28 -7.39 -9.21 6.15
CA TYR A 28 -8.28 -10.31 6.55
C TYR A 28 -7.98 -11.57 5.74
N ASP A 29 -7.96 -11.50 4.41
CA ASP A 29 -7.68 -12.63 3.53
C ASP A 29 -6.28 -13.20 3.77
N LEU A 30 -5.27 -12.34 4.00
CA LEU A 30 -3.93 -12.78 4.35
C LEU A 30 -3.91 -13.62 5.64
N PHE A 31 -4.50 -13.12 6.73
CA PHE A 31 -4.40 -13.77 8.04
C PHE A 31 -5.39 -14.92 8.23
N ASN A 32 -6.55 -14.91 7.57
CA ASN A 32 -7.56 -15.96 7.69
C ASN A 32 -7.47 -17.02 6.60
N ILE A 33 -6.74 -16.77 5.51
CA ILE A 33 -6.64 -17.69 4.36
C ILE A 33 -5.19 -18.05 4.08
N ASP A 34 -4.35 -17.09 3.68
CA ASP A 34 -2.99 -17.39 3.21
C ASP A 34 -2.07 -17.91 4.31
N VAL A 35 -2.14 -17.35 5.52
CA VAL A 35 -1.33 -17.83 6.65
C VAL A 35 -1.76 -19.26 7.07
N PRO A 36 -3.05 -19.57 7.28
CA PRO A 36 -3.49 -20.93 7.59
C PRO A 36 -3.18 -21.99 6.52
N LEU A 37 -3.03 -21.61 5.25
CA LEU A 37 -2.60 -22.52 4.18
C LEU A 37 -1.18 -23.07 4.42
N LYS A 38 -0.35 -22.34 5.20
CA LYS A 38 0.92 -22.85 5.71
C LYS A 38 0.61 -23.76 6.90
N LYS A 39 0.52 -25.06 6.65
CA LYS A 39 0.22 -26.10 7.65
C LYS A 39 1.02 -25.92 8.95
N GLN A 40 2.28 -25.50 8.82
CA GLN A 40 3.17 -25.19 9.92
C GLN A 40 3.99 -23.94 9.58
N LEU A 41 4.01 -22.98 10.50
CA LEU A 41 4.84 -21.78 10.47
C LEU A 41 6.11 -22.04 11.29
N SER A 42 7.22 -22.27 10.61
CA SER A 42 8.54 -22.46 11.23
C SER A 42 9.62 -21.76 10.39
N GLY A 43 10.83 -21.65 10.94
CA GLY A 43 11.99 -21.08 10.24
C GLY A 43 11.70 -19.77 9.51
N GLU A 44 12.09 -19.70 8.24
CA GLU A 44 11.99 -18.50 7.41
C GLU A 44 10.55 -18.10 7.06
N VAL A 45 9.61 -19.06 6.99
CA VAL A 45 8.18 -18.79 6.80
C VAL A 45 7.64 -17.99 7.98
N LYS A 46 7.94 -18.44 9.21
CA LYS A 46 7.54 -17.74 10.43
C LYS A 46 8.24 -16.38 10.55
N ASN A 47 9.53 -16.31 10.25
CA ASN A 47 10.30 -15.07 10.30
C ASN A 47 9.75 -14.02 9.33
N ALA A 48 9.34 -14.41 8.12
CA ALA A 48 8.72 -13.52 7.15
C ALA A 48 7.39 -12.93 7.66
N LEU A 49 6.52 -13.77 8.25
CA LEU A 49 5.26 -13.29 8.83
C LEU A 49 5.49 -12.39 10.05
N LEU A 50 6.43 -12.76 10.92
CA LEU A 50 6.80 -11.96 12.09
C LEU A 50 7.31 -10.57 11.69
N GLU A 51 8.23 -10.51 10.73
CA GLU A 51 8.75 -9.24 10.23
C GLU A 51 7.64 -8.35 9.67
N PHE A 52 6.73 -8.93 8.88
CA PHE A 52 5.61 -8.21 8.32
C PHE A 52 4.66 -7.66 9.41
N LEU A 53 4.36 -8.43 10.46
CA LEU A 53 3.56 -7.95 11.59
C LEU A 53 4.24 -6.78 12.33
N LEU A 54 5.57 -6.82 12.47
CA LEU A 54 6.33 -5.71 13.06
C LEU A 54 6.29 -4.45 12.18
N VAL A 55 6.39 -4.61 10.85
CA VAL A 55 6.21 -3.52 9.88
C VAL A 55 4.79 -2.93 9.97
N LEU A 56 3.76 -3.78 10.02
CA LEU A 56 2.38 -3.32 10.18
C LEU A 56 2.18 -2.55 11.48
N LYS A 57 2.68 -3.07 12.61
CA LYS A 57 2.61 -2.39 13.91
C LYS A 57 3.28 -1.01 13.86
N GLU A 58 4.41 -0.88 13.16
CA GLU A 58 5.15 0.38 13.12
C GLU A 58 4.58 1.39 12.12
N LEU A 59 4.07 0.94 10.97
CA LEU A 59 3.81 1.79 9.80
C LEU A 59 2.36 1.80 9.32
N SER A 60 1.53 0.84 9.73
CA SER A 60 0.12 0.82 9.32
C SER A 60 -0.60 2.06 9.85
N PRO A 61 -1.36 2.77 9.01
CA PRO A 61 -2.16 3.92 9.45
C PRO A 61 -3.50 3.50 10.08
N LEU A 62 -3.74 2.20 10.22
CA LEU A 62 -4.90 1.68 10.91
C LEU A 62 -4.85 2.02 12.41
N ASN A 63 -6.00 1.93 13.06
CA ASN A 63 -6.12 2.41 14.43
C ASN A 63 -5.36 1.59 15.47
N LYS A 64 -5.37 2.10 16.71
CA LYS A 64 -4.68 1.47 17.85
C LYS A 64 -5.15 0.04 18.15
N HIS A 65 -6.36 -0.33 17.70
CA HIS A 65 -6.86 -1.68 17.86
C HIS A 65 -6.10 -2.65 16.93
N TYR A 66 -5.95 -2.28 15.65
CA TYR A 66 -5.09 -3.01 14.71
C TYR A 66 -3.62 -3.01 15.16
N GLU A 67 -3.09 -1.86 15.58
CA GLU A 67 -1.71 -1.77 16.08
C GLU A 67 -1.44 -2.75 17.24
N ARG A 68 -2.38 -2.83 18.21
CA ARG A 68 -2.31 -3.78 19.32
C ARG A 68 -2.37 -5.22 18.83
N ALA A 69 -3.32 -5.53 17.96
CA ALA A 69 -3.48 -6.87 17.40
C ALA A 69 -2.21 -7.35 16.69
N PHE A 70 -1.58 -6.52 15.87
CA PHE A 70 -0.32 -6.86 15.22
C PHE A 70 0.80 -7.14 16.23
N GLY A 71 0.83 -6.41 17.35
CA GLY A 71 1.74 -6.67 18.45
C GLY A 71 1.49 -8.03 19.14
N GLU A 72 0.24 -8.33 19.47
CA GLU A 72 -0.16 -9.60 20.10
C GLU A 72 0.19 -10.80 19.21
N LEU A 73 -0.15 -10.74 17.91
CA LEU A 73 0.18 -11.78 16.94
C LEU A 73 1.70 -11.94 16.78
N ALA A 74 2.46 -10.85 16.75
CA ALA A 74 3.92 -10.91 16.67
C ALA A 74 4.53 -11.54 17.93
N ASP A 75 4.03 -11.22 19.11
CA ASP A 75 4.51 -11.78 20.37
C ASP A 75 4.15 -13.26 20.50
N PHE A 76 2.99 -13.68 19.99
CA PHE A 76 2.63 -15.09 19.85
C PHE A 76 3.62 -15.85 18.95
N LEU A 77 3.95 -15.35 17.74
CA LEU A 77 4.92 -16.00 16.86
C LEU A 77 6.33 -16.11 17.48
N LYS A 78 6.72 -15.16 18.34
CA LYS A 78 7.99 -15.23 19.09
C LYS A 78 7.97 -16.25 20.21
N SER A 79 6.79 -16.52 20.79
CA SER A 79 6.66 -17.40 21.96
C SER A 79 6.92 -18.87 21.66
N LYS A 80 6.90 -19.27 20.38
CA LYS A 80 7.06 -20.66 19.94
C LYS A 80 8.07 -20.76 18.80
N ALA A 81 8.80 -21.88 18.75
CA ALA A 81 9.68 -22.19 17.62
C ALA A 81 8.86 -22.47 16.34
N GLU A 82 7.75 -23.18 16.49
CA GLU A 82 6.84 -23.60 15.43
C GLU A 82 5.39 -23.31 15.85
N VAL A 83 4.56 -22.92 14.89
CA VAL A 83 3.13 -22.63 15.11
C VAL A 83 2.31 -23.38 14.06
N THR A 84 1.33 -24.17 14.47
CA THR A 84 0.43 -24.84 13.52
C THR A 84 -0.66 -23.89 13.01
N SER A 85 -1.30 -24.25 11.90
CA SER A 85 -2.47 -23.52 11.38
C SER A 85 -3.59 -23.38 12.42
N ASP A 86 -3.88 -24.43 13.19
CA ASP A 86 -4.90 -24.41 14.25
C ASP A 86 -4.52 -23.47 15.39
N GLU A 87 -3.25 -23.48 15.81
CA GLU A 87 -2.76 -22.56 16.84
C GLU A 87 -2.79 -21.10 16.37
N TRP A 88 -2.48 -20.83 15.11
CA TRP A 88 -2.61 -19.50 14.51
C TRP A 88 -4.07 -19.04 14.48
N ASN A 89 -5.00 -19.89 14.01
CA ASN A 89 -6.42 -19.55 13.96
C ASN A 89 -6.97 -19.26 15.36
N HIS A 90 -6.60 -20.09 16.34
CA HIS A 90 -6.98 -19.88 17.73
C HIS A 90 -6.44 -18.56 18.29
N GLU A 91 -5.18 -18.23 18.00
CA GLU A 91 -4.60 -16.95 18.43
C GLU A 91 -5.27 -15.76 17.72
N LEU A 92 -5.57 -15.87 16.43
CA LEU A 92 -6.22 -14.81 15.66
C LEU A 92 -7.59 -14.47 16.25
N GLU A 93 -8.38 -15.48 16.62
CA GLU A 93 -9.67 -15.33 17.30
C GLU A 93 -9.54 -14.75 18.72
N ARG A 94 -8.48 -15.12 19.45
CA ARG A 94 -8.24 -14.69 20.83
C ARG A 94 -7.66 -13.27 20.93
N SER A 95 -6.91 -12.86 19.92
CA SER A 95 -6.24 -11.56 19.85
C SER A 95 -7.23 -10.41 19.68
N SER A 96 -6.74 -9.19 19.76
CA SER A 96 -7.48 -7.98 19.40
C SER A 96 -7.65 -7.83 17.88
N TYR A 97 -7.35 -8.82 17.04
CA TYR A 97 -7.51 -8.67 15.60
C TYR A 97 -9.00 -8.63 15.22
N PRO A 98 -9.49 -7.57 14.53
CA PRO A 98 -10.91 -7.50 14.18
C PRO A 98 -11.30 -8.58 13.17
N ASN A 99 -12.34 -9.35 13.47
CA ASN A 99 -13.01 -10.21 12.49
C ASN A 99 -13.89 -9.36 11.56
N LEU A 100 -13.26 -8.53 10.75
CA LEU A 100 -13.90 -7.57 9.85
C LEU A 100 -13.37 -7.75 8.43
N ARG A 101 -14.26 -8.15 7.51
CA ARG A 101 -14.01 -8.22 6.08
C ARG A 101 -15.05 -7.37 5.32
N PRO A 102 -14.78 -6.07 5.07
CA PRO A 102 -15.77 -5.16 4.49
C PRO A 102 -16.03 -5.42 3.00
N GLY A 103 -15.13 -6.11 2.32
CA GLY A 103 -15.18 -6.37 0.89
C GLY A 103 -14.37 -5.35 0.07
N PHE A 104 -14.15 -5.67 -1.20
CA PHE A 104 -13.38 -4.83 -2.11
C PHE A 104 -14.26 -3.78 -2.79
N VAL A 105 -13.76 -2.55 -2.86
CA VAL A 105 -14.39 -1.41 -3.55
C VAL A 105 -13.50 -0.98 -4.71
N GLY A 106 -12.41 -0.28 -4.44
CA GLY A 106 -11.41 0.14 -5.44
C GLY A 106 -10.70 -1.05 -6.09
N CYS A 107 -10.61 -2.18 -5.39
CA CYS A 107 -10.04 -3.42 -5.89
C CYS A 107 -11.07 -4.44 -6.41
N LYS A 108 -12.36 -4.08 -6.48
CA LYS A 108 -13.37 -4.96 -7.06
C LYS A 108 -13.08 -5.21 -8.55
N GLY A 109 -13.08 -6.48 -8.96
CA GLY A 109 -12.98 -6.89 -10.36
C GLY A 109 -14.36 -6.95 -11.04
N SER A 110 -14.36 -6.99 -12.37
CA SER A 110 -15.57 -7.25 -13.17
C SER A 110 -16.16 -8.64 -12.94
N SER A 111 -15.34 -9.56 -12.43
CA SER A 111 -15.71 -10.92 -12.01
C SER A 111 -14.88 -11.33 -10.79
N LEU A 112 -15.35 -12.34 -10.05
CA LEU A 112 -14.71 -12.84 -8.82
C LEU A 112 -13.27 -13.34 -9.01
N LYS A 113 -12.90 -13.76 -10.23
CA LYS A 113 -11.55 -14.22 -10.55
C LYS A 113 -10.54 -13.08 -10.78
N TYR A 114 -11.00 -11.83 -10.88
CA TYR A 114 -10.17 -10.69 -11.20
C TYR A 114 -9.94 -9.78 -9.99
N ARG A 115 -8.77 -9.13 -9.95
CA ARG A 115 -8.40 -8.10 -8.97
C ARG A 115 -8.51 -8.62 -7.53
N GLY A 116 -9.32 -8.00 -6.68
CA GLY A 116 -9.56 -8.42 -5.30
C GLY A 116 -8.30 -8.42 -4.45
N TYR A 117 -8.07 -9.54 -3.77
CA TYR A 117 -7.01 -9.72 -2.76
C TYR A 117 -5.61 -9.26 -3.23
N PRO A 118 -5.06 -9.72 -4.37
CA PRO A 118 -3.79 -9.21 -4.88
C PRO A 118 -3.75 -7.67 -5.05
N CYS A 119 -4.83 -7.05 -5.52
CA CYS A 119 -4.91 -5.60 -5.72
C CYS A 119 -4.86 -4.84 -4.38
N GLY A 120 -5.58 -5.31 -3.37
CA GLY A 120 -5.58 -4.67 -2.07
C GLY A 120 -4.26 -4.88 -1.32
N LEU A 121 -3.58 -6.02 -1.54
CA LEU A 121 -2.23 -6.28 -1.02
C LEU A 121 -1.19 -5.31 -1.62
N TRP A 122 -1.25 -5.07 -2.94
CA TRP A 122 -0.43 -4.01 -3.57
C TRP A 122 -0.73 -2.64 -2.96
N THR A 123 -2.02 -2.30 -2.79
CA THR A 123 -2.44 -1.03 -2.20
C THR A 123 -1.92 -0.85 -0.77
N LEU A 124 -1.95 -1.92 0.04
CA LEU A 124 -1.36 -1.93 1.38
C LEU A 124 0.14 -1.63 1.34
N PHE A 125 0.92 -2.33 0.53
CA PHE A 125 2.38 -2.11 0.48
C PHE A 125 2.75 -0.72 -0.04
N HIS A 126 2.02 -0.17 -1.02
CA HIS A 126 2.19 1.22 -1.46
C HIS A 126 1.89 2.21 -0.34
N SER A 127 0.87 1.96 0.48
CA SER A 127 0.65 2.79 1.66
C SER A 127 1.74 2.64 2.70
N LEU A 128 2.28 1.44 2.93
CA LEU A 128 3.31 1.23 3.93
C LEU A 128 4.61 1.96 3.56
N THR A 129 5.01 1.95 2.29
CA THR A 129 6.18 2.74 1.84
C THR A 129 5.95 4.24 2.02
N VAL A 130 4.74 4.75 1.74
CA VAL A 130 4.40 6.16 1.98
C VAL A 130 4.37 6.50 3.46
N SER A 131 3.78 5.65 4.31
CA SER A 131 3.82 5.82 5.77
C SER A 131 5.25 5.84 6.30
N GLU A 132 6.13 4.99 5.76
CA GLU A 132 7.55 4.96 6.12
C GLU A 132 8.26 6.26 5.70
N ALA A 133 8.03 6.73 4.48
CA ALA A 133 8.59 7.99 3.98
C ALA A 133 8.14 9.21 4.80
N LEU A 134 6.87 9.24 5.22
CA LEU A 134 6.33 10.32 6.04
C LEU A 134 6.82 10.27 7.49
N LYS A 135 6.97 9.07 8.07
CA LYS A 135 7.38 8.89 9.47
C LYS A 135 8.89 8.95 9.67
N PHE A 136 9.66 8.47 8.69
CA PHE A 136 11.10 8.28 8.76
C PHE A 136 11.78 8.78 7.46
N PRO A 137 11.69 10.07 7.13
CA PRO A 137 12.24 10.61 5.89
C PRO A 137 13.76 10.41 5.81
N GLY A 138 14.26 10.03 4.63
CA GLY A 138 15.67 9.79 4.35
C GLY A 138 16.29 8.57 5.03
N ARG A 139 15.54 7.80 5.83
CA ARG A 139 16.04 6.59 6.53
C ARG A 139 16.04 5.38 5.60
N SER A 140 16.91 4.41 5.90
CA SER A 140 16.90 3.12 5.20
C SER A 140 15.53 2.45 5.33
N PRO A 141 14.89 2.05 4.21
CA PRO A 141 13.54 1.49 4.23
C PRO A 141 13.53 0.04 4.69
N LYS A 142 12.49 -0.36 5.42
CA LYS A 142 12.24 -1.76 5.85
C LYS A 142 11.19 -2.44 4.99
N VAL A 143 10.25 -1.68 4.41
CA VAL A 143 9.11 -2.24 3.68
C VAL A 143 9.51 -3.11 2.47
N PRO A 144 10.51 -2.76 1.63
CA PRO A 144 10.91 -3.60 0.50
C PRO A 144 11.35 -5.01 0.88
N HIS A 145 12.12 -5.13 1.97
CA HIS A 145 12.61 -6.40 2.49
C HIS A 145 11.46 -7.27 3.03
N ALA A 146 10.64 -6.71 3.94
CA ALA A 146 9.48 -7.40 4.51
C ALA A 146 8.48 -7.84 3.42
N MET A 147 8.27 -7.01 2.39
CA MET A 147 7.40 -7.35 1.27
C MET A 147 7.94 -8.52 0.46
N ASN A 148 9.24 -8.52 0.10
CA ASN A 148 9.86 -9.62 -0.63
C ASN A 148 9.65 -10.94 0.11
N ARG A 149 9.98 -10.97 1.40
CA ARG A 149 9.84 -12.16 2.23
C ARG A 149 8.38 -12.58 2.40
N LEU A 150 7.46 -11.67 2.70
CA LEU A 150 6.04 -12.04 2.84
C LEU A 150 5.48 -12.65 1.55
N ILE A 151 5.72 -12.00 0.41
CA ILE A 151 5.19 -12.43 -0.88
C ILE A 151 5.80 -13.75 -1.33
N ALA A 152 7.08 -14.00 -1.05
CA ALA A 152 7.72 -15.27 -1.37
C ALA A 152 7.23 -16.43 -0.48
N PHE A 153 7.04 -16.19 0.83
CA PHE A 153 6.84 -17.25 1.81
C PHE A 153 5.38 -17.48 2.22
N ILE A 154 4.53 -16.45 2.20
CA ILE A 154 3.15 -16.52 2.70
C ILE A 154 2.11 -16.47 1.57
N PHE A 155 2.28 -15.60 0.59
CA PHE A 155 1.28 -15.35 -0.44
C PHE A 155 0.92 -16.62 -1.25
N SER A 156 -0.38 -16.87 -1.43
CA SER A 156 -0.90 -18.14 -1.98
C SER A 156 -0.62 -18.36 -3.47
N CYS A 157 -0.42 -17.30 -4.26
CA CYS A 157 -0.03 -17.44 -5.66
C CYS A 157 1.48 -17.73 -5.79
N THR A 158 1.86 -19.02 -5.85
CA THR A 158 3.26 -19.45 -5.98
C THR A 158 3.97 -18.82 -7.18
N GLU A 159 3.35 -18.81 -8.36
CA GLU A 159 3.93 -18.20 -9.57
C GLU A 159 4.19 -16.69 -9.37
N CYS A 160 3.24 -15.99 -8.76
CA CYS A 160 3.37 -14.58 -8.45
C CYS A 160 4.51 -14.33 -7.44
N GLY A 161 4.59 -15.17 -6.41
CA GLY A 161 5.61 -15.14 -5.36
C GLY A 161 7.00 -15.32 -5.95
N VAL A 162 7.21 -16.35 -6.78
CA VAL A 162 8.49 -16.62 -7.45
C VAL A 162 8.90 -15.45 -8.35
N HIS A 163 7.99 -14.94 -9.19
CA HIS A 163 8.28 -13.76 -10.04
C HIS A 163 8.71 -12.55 -9.21
N PHE A 164 7.95 -12.20 -8.16
CA PHE A 164 8.25 -11.04 -7.33
C PHE A 164 9.57 -11.21 -6.58
N ALA A 165 9.77 -12.37 -5.94
CA ALA A 165 10.96 -12.69 -5.17
C ALA A 165 12.23 -12.67 -6.03
N THR A 166 12.16 -13.24 -7.24
CA THR A 166 13.28 -13.25 -8.19
C THR A 166 13.68 -11.83 -8.55
N ALA A 167 12.71 -11.04 -9.02
CA ALA A 167 12.96 -9.71 -9.56
C ALA A 167 13.46 -8.71 -8.50
N THR A 168 13.15 -8.97 -7.23
CA THR A 168 13.50 -8.09 -6.10
C THR A 168 14.49 -8.71 -5.11
N SER A 169 15.09 -9.87 -5.43
CA SER A 169 15.95 -10.65 -4.52
C SER A 169 17.14 -9.90 -3.90
N ASN A 170 17.60 -8.81 -4.51
CA ASN A 170 18.68 -8.00 -3.98
C ASN A 170 18.28 -7.09 -2.81
N VAL A 171 17.01 -7.03 -2.42
CA VAL A 171 16.60 -6.37 -1.17
C VAL A 171 16.83 -7.23 0.06
N LEU A 172 17.07 -8.54 -0.10
CA LEU A 172 17.31 -9.50 0.97
C LEU A 172 18.66 -9.28 1.66
N ASN A 173 18.74 -9.64 2.94
CA ASN A 173 19.99 -9.64 3.68
C ASN A 173 20.89 -10.81 3.22
N PRO A 174 22.22 -10.68 3.39
CA PRO A 174 23.14 -11.78 3.08
C PRO A 174 22.80 -13.07 3.84
N GLY A 175 22.62 -14.16 3.11
CA GLY A 175 22.35 -15.50 3.66
C GLY A 175 20.87 -15.87 3.74
N GLU A 176 19.95 -14.94 3.47
CA GLU A 176 18.52 -15.25 3.43
C GLU A 176 18.12 -15.96 2.12
N PRO A 177 17.23 -16.97 2.19
CA PRO A 177 16.74 -17.65 1.00
C PRO A 177 15.77 -16.78 0.20
N ILE A 178 15.86 -16.84 -1.13
CA ILE A 178 14.95 -16.12 -2.05
C ILE A 178 13.56 -16.77 -2.06
N TYR A 179 13.48 -18.09 -1.90
CA TYR A 179 12.24 -18.86 -1.97
C TYR A 179 12.13 -19.83 -0.79
N PRO A 180 10.90 -20.26 -0.42
CA PRO A 180 10.68 -21.41 0.44
C PRO A 180 11.40 -22.68 -0.06
N GLU A 181 11.84 -23.53 0.86
CA GLU A 181 12.55 -24.79 0.52
C GLU A 181 11.70 -25.75 -0.33
N ASP A 182 10.37 -25.72 -0.16
CA ASP A 182 9.41 -26.54 -0.90
C ASP A 182 8.99 -25.96 -2.25
N THR A 183 9.59 -24.84 -2.68
CA THR A 183 9.29 -24.23 -3.98
C THR A 183 9.68 -25.17 -5.12
N ARG A 184 8.73 -25.46 -6.02
CA ARG A 184 8.98 -26.38 -7.14
C ARG A 184 10.04 -25.80 -8.07
N GLN A 185 11.00 -26.64 -8.45
CA GLN A 185 12.11 -26.23 -9.31
C GLN A 185 11.67 -25.75 -10.71
N GLU A 186 10.54 -26.26 -11.20
CA GLU A 186 9.94 -25.84 -12.47
C GLU A 186 9.47 -24.39 -12.45
N ASP A 187 8.86 -23.95 -11.34
CA ASP A 187 8.41 -22.57 -11.16
C ASP A 187 9.62 -21.61 -11.17
N ILE A 188 10.71 -21.98 -10.48
CA ILE A 188 11.96 -21.21 -10.49
C ILE A 188 12.58 -21.12 -11.90
N ARG A 189 12.59 -22.24 -12.64
CA ARG A 189 13.17 -22.29 -13.99
C ARG A 189 12.40 -21.43 -14.99
N ALA A 190 11.07 -21.41 -14.90
CA ALA A 190 10.21 -20.60 -15.76
C ALA A 190 10.59 -19.11 -15.68
N VAL A 191 10.91 -18.62 -14.48
CA VAL A 191 11.35 -17.23 -14.26
C VAL A 191 12.79 -17.00 -14.73
N SER A 192 13.69 -17.96 -14.50
CA SER A 192 15.13 -17.82 -14.82
C SER A 192 15.47 -17.64 -16.31
N SER A 193 14.57 -18.06 -17.20
CA SER A 193 14.74 -17.97 -18.65
C SER A 193 14.16 -16.68 -19.25
N SER A 194 13.26 -16.00 -18.54
CA SER A 194 12.52 -14.82 -19.00
C SER A 194 12.86 -13.52 -18.24
N GLU A 195 13.40 -13.60 -17.01
CA GLU A 195 13.55 -12.44 -16.11
C GLU A 195 14.96 -12.24 -15.54
N LYS A 196 16.03 -12.84 -16.09
CA LYS A 196 17.43 -12.45 -15.78
C LYS A 196 17.81 -11.01 -16.23
N GLU A 197 16.81 -10.18 -16.55
CA GLU A 197 16.97 -8.75 -16.71
C GLU A 197 17.25 -8.08 -15.35
N LYS A 198 18.42 -7.46 -15.26
CA LYS A 198 18.85 -6.41 -14.32
C LYS A 198 17.86 -6.15 -13.16
N LEU A 199 18.15 -6.78 -12.01
CA LEU A 199 17.46 -6.56 -10.74
C LEU A 199 17.18 -5.08 -10.48
N PHE A 200 16.04 -4.78 -9.87
CA PHE A 200 15.72 -3.41 -9.48
C PHE A 200 16.78 -2.86 -8.51
N SER A 201 17.20 -1.62 -8.66
CA SER A 201 18.14 -1.01 -7.70
C SER A 201 17.54 -0.97 -6.30
N VAL A 202 18.28 -1.44 -5.30
CA VAL A 202 17.85 -1.41 -3.89
C VAL A 202 17.62 0.05 -3.45
N PRO A 203 16.44 0.39 -2.92
CA PRO A 203 16.18 1.74 -2.42
C PRO A 203 16.99 1.99 -1.14
N LYS A 204 17.68 3.12 -1.08
CA LYS A 204 18.52 3.50 0.07
C LYS A 204 17.80 4.38 1.07
N THR A 205 16.73 5.03 0.65
CA THR A 205 15.87 5.85 1.51
C THR A 205 14.40 5.44 1.43
N SER A 206 13.62 5.84 2.40
CA SER A 206 12.18 5.61 2.47
C SER A 206 11.43 6.23 1.28
N GLU A 207 11.85 7.39 0.78
CA GLU A 207 11.33 7.99 -0.45
C GLU A 207 11.70 7.18 -1.69
N GLU A 208 12.95 6.70 -1.77
CA GLU A 208 13.36 5.80 -2.85
C GLU A 208 12.55 4.50 -2.84
N ALA A 209 12.10 4.00 -1.68
CA ALA A 209 11.26 2.81 -1.57
C ALA A 209 9.85 3.02 -2.17
N VAL A 210 9.26 4.21 -2.01
CA VAL A 210 7.98 4.57 -2.66
C VAL A 210 8.11 4.46 -4.19
N LEU A 211 9.16 5.05 -4.74
CA LEU A 211 9.43 5.04 -6.18
C LEU A 211 9.83 3.66 -6.70
N TRP A 212 10.63 2.94 -5.92
CA TRP A 212 11.03 1.56 -6.22
C TRP A 212 9.79 0.67 -6.36
N LEU A 213 8.86 0.73 -5.41
CA LEU A 213 7.67 -0.11 -5.46
C LEU A 213 6.76 0.25 -6.64
N ASN A 214 6.64 1.54 -6.98
CA ASN A 214 5.93 1.97 -8.19
C ASN A 214 6.57 1.38 -9.46
N LYS A 215 7.91 1.43 -9.57
CA LYS A 215 8.64 0.88 -10.71
C LYS A 215 8.47 -0.64 -10.82
N VAL A 216 8.54 -1.36 -9.70
CA VAL A 216 8.30 -2.81 -9.64
C VAL A 216 6.87 -3.14 -10.10
N HIS A 217 5.87 -2.45 -9.54
CA HIS A 217 4.47 -2.69 -9.88
C HIS A 217 4.17 -2.36 -11.35
N ASN A 218 4.77 -1.32 -11.92
CA ASN A 218 4.62 -1.00 -13.33
C ASN A 218 5.27 -2.04 -14.27
N LYS A 219 6.40 -2.65 -13.87
CA LYS A 219 6.95 -3.80 -14.63
C LYS A 219 5.96 -4.97 -14.64
N VAL A 220 5.36 -5.28 -13.49
CA VAL A 220 4.33 -6.33 -13.37
C VAL A 220 3.10 -5.99 -14.20
N ASN A 221 2.61 -4.75 -14.17
CA ASN A 221 1.48 -4.31 -14.99
C ASN A 221 1.75 -4.58 -16.47
N MET A 222 2.94 -4.24 -16.96
CA MET A 222 3.26 -4.45 -18.36
C MET A 222 3.44 -5.92 -18.74
N ARG A 223 3.98 -6.75 -17.85
CA ARG A 223 4.07 -8.20 -18.05
C ARG A 223 2.69 -8.86 -18.14
N LEU A 224 1.74 -8.42 -17.30
CA LEU A 224 0.39 -8.98 -17.23
C LEU A 224 -0.58 -8.41 -18.27
N LYS A 225 -0.19 -7.35 -18.99
CA LYS A 225 -1.05 -6.71 -20.00
C LYS A 225 -1.39 -7.69 -21.14
N GLY A 226 -2.67 -7.82 -21.47
CA GLY A 226 -3.18 -8.70 -22.51
C GLY A 226 -3.18 -10.19 -22.15
N THR A 227 -2.75 -10.56 -20.95
CA THR A 227 -2.80 -11.96 -20.48
C THR A 227 -4.22 -12.37 -20.09
N PRO A 228 -4.55 -13.68 -20.04
CA PRO A 228 -5.87 -14.14 -19.60
C PRO A 228 -6.24 -13.74 -18.15
N SER A 229 -5.24 -13.39 -17.34
CA SER A 229 -5.41 -12.92 -15.95
C SER A 229 -5.77 -11.43 -15.84
N GLU A 230 -5.65 -10.67 -16.94
CA GLU A 230 -6.06 -9.27 -16.99
C GLU A 230 -7.58 -9.15 -16.96
N ASP A 231 -8.08 -8.23 -16.12
CA ASP A 231 -9.50 -7.86 -16.12
C ASP A 231 -9.79 -7.02 -17.38
N PRO A 232 -10.65 -7.49 -18.31
CA PRO A 232 -10.93 -6.76 -19.54
C PRO A 232 -11.54 -5.37 -19.31
N MET A 233 -12.21 -5.15 -18.17
CA MET A 233 -12.82 -3.87 -17.81
C MET A 233 -11.86 -2.95 -17.06
N VAL A 234 -10.68 -3.45 -16.64
CA VAL A 234 -9.65 -2.67 -15.93
C VAL A 234 -8.27 -3.05 -16.48
N PRO A 235 -7.95 -2.66 -17.73
CA PRO A 235 -6.71 -3.03 -18.39
C PRO A 235 -5.48 -2.47 -17.68
N LYS A 236 -4.37 -3.22 -17.74
CA LYS A 236 -3.08 -2.85 -17.19
C LYS A 236 -2.46 -1.69 -17.97
N VAL A 237 -2.05 -0.68 -17.23
CA VAL A 237 -1.38 0.52 -17.73
C VAL A 237 -0.20 0.87 -16.83
N ILE A 238 0.68 1.75 -17.31
CA ILE A 238 1.62 2.44 -16.45
C ILE A 238 0.84 3.38 -15.53
N PHE A 239 1.09 3.29 -14.22
CA PHE A 239 0.48 4.11 -13.19
C PHE A 239 1.53 5.07 -12.55
N PRO A 240 1.21 6.36 -12.37
CA PRO A 240 0.01 7.04 -12.84
C PRO A 240 -0.06 7.10 -14.37
N THR A 241 -1.25 7.30 -14.91
CA THR A 241 -1.44 7.65 -16.33
C THR A 241 -1.08 9.12 -16.58
N LEU A 242 -0.84 9.51 -17.83
CA LEU A 242 -0.59 10.92 -18.21
C LEU A 242 -1.69 11.87 -17.74
N SER A 243 -2.95 11.44 -17.79
CA SER A 243 -4.09 12.22 -17.30
C SER A 243 -4.11 12.38 -15.78
N GLN A 244 -3.49 11.47 -15.03
CA GLN A 244 -3.41 11.54 -13.57
C GLN A 244 -2.23 12.40 -13.12
N CYS A 245 -1.10 12.35 -13.83
CA CYS A 245 0.06 13.17 -13.53
C CYS A 245 0.90 13.45 -14.79
N LEU A 246 0.66 14.60 -15.41
CA LEU A 246 1.41 15.02 -16.60
C LEU A 246 2.92 15.19 -16.30
N LEU A 247 3.23 15.72 -15.11
CA LEU A 247 4.60 16.05 -14.70
C LEU A 247 5.43 14.83 -14.27
N CYS A 248 4.80 13.65 -14.17
CA CYS A 248 5.47 12.40 -13.82
C CYS A 248 6.19 11.74 -15.01
N PHE A 249 6.00 12.25 -16.24
CA PHE A 249 6.52 11.66 -17.48
C PHE A 249 7.59 12.52 -18.15
N CYS A 250 8.57 11.86 -18.78
CA CYS A 250 9.70 12.52 -19.43
C CYS A 250 9.39 12.99 -20.84
N GLU A 251 8.51 12.26 -21.51
CA GLU A 251 8.01 12.59 -22.83
C GLU A 251 6.49 12.62 -22.77
N LEU A 252 5.90 13.71 -23.25
CA LEU A 252 4.44 13.87 -23.37
C LEU A 252 3.92 13.13 -24.61
N LYS A 253 4.18 11.82 -24.69
CA LYS A 253 3.65 10.96 -25.76
C LYS A 253 2.49 10.12 -25.22
N PRO A 254 1.35 10.02 -25.91
CA PRO A 254 0.16 9.28 -25.45
C PRO A 254 0.44 7.82 -25.02
N ASN A 255 1.46 7.20 -25.60
CA ASN A 255 1.89 5.82 -25.35
C ASN A 255 3.25 5.71 -24.64
N SER A 256 3.72 6.76 -23.97
CA SER A 256 5.00 6.72 -23.26
C SER A 256 4.96 5.68 -22.14
N THR A 257 5.80 4.66 -22.24
CA THR A 257 5.94 3.58 -21.25
C THR A 257 7.14 3.77 -20.32
N LYS A 258 7.85 4.90 -20.43
CA LYS A 258 9.08 5.18 -19.69
C LYS A 258 8.85 6.30 -18.66
N PRO A 259 8.58 5.96 -17.39
CA PRO A 259 8.74 6.90 -16.28
C PRO A 259 10.17 7.46 -16.25
N CYS A 260 10.34 8.68 -15.76
CA CYS A 260 11.64 9.35 -15.77
C CYS A 260 12.71 8.66 -14.94
N GLU A 261 13.93 8.58 -15.49
CA GLU A 261 15.11 8.05 -14.80
C GLU A 261 15.85 9.15 -14.01
N LYS A 262 16.77 8.76 -13.12
CA LYS A 262 17.47 9.61 -12.11
C LYS A 262 18.29 10.78 -12.67
N THR A 263 18.40 10.87 -13.99
CA THR A 263 19.14 11.89 -14.71
C THR A 263 18.41 13.23 -14.82
N ASN A 264 17.13 13.32 -14.41
CA ASN A 264 16.39 14.59 -14.29
C ASN A 264 15.72 14.75 -12.90
N PRO A 265 16.35 15.48 -11.96
CA PRO A 265 15.92 15.55 -10.55
C PRO A 265 14.48 16.02 -10.34
N THR A 266 14.00 16.98 -11.14
CA THR A 266 12.67 17.61 -10.95
C THR A 266 11.49 16.67 -11.21
N GLN A 267 11.68 15.61 -11.99
CA GLN A 267 10.62 14.65 -12.30
C GLN A 267 10.50 13.53 -11.26
N TRP A 268 11.59 13.25 -10.53
CA TRP A 268 11.57 12.35 -9.36
C TRP A 268 10.67 12.92 -8.27
N ASP A 269 10.74 14.22 -8.06
CA ASP A 269 9.97 14.94 -7.06
C ASP A 269 8.47 14.91 -7.38
N HIS A 270 8.07 15.13 -8.65
CA HIS A 270 6.65 15.10 -9.03
C HIS A 270 6.01 13.72 -8.91
N LEU A 271 6.71 12.65 -9.32
CA LEU A 271 6.21 11.28 -9.16
C LEU A 271 6.12 10.89 -7.68
N LEU A 272 7.14 11.24 -6.89
CA LEU A 272 7.13 11.00 -5.45
C LEU A 272 5.97 11.75 -4.79
N GLU A 273 5.78 13.04 -5.09
CA GLU A 273 4.69 13.85 -4.55
C GLU A 273 3.32 13.26 -4.92
N PHE A 274 3.13 12.86 -6.18
CA PHE A 274 1.91 12.19 -6.62
C PHE A 274 1.64 10.91 -5.84
N LEU A 275 2.63 10.03 -5.68
CA LEU A 275 2.46 8.75 -4.99
C LEU A 275 2.22 8.94 -3.49
N VAL A 276 2.96 9.86 -2.86
CA VAL A 276 2.77 10.23 -1.46
C VAL A 276 1.37 10.78 -1.24
N ASP A 277 0.84 11.63 -2.13
CA ASP A 277 -0.54 12.11 -2.04
C ASP A 277 -1.53 10.96 -2.28
N TYR A 278 -1.37 10.19 -3.36
CA TYR A 278 -2.31 9.13 -3.74
C TYR A 278 -2.48 8.05 -2.66
N TYR A 279 -1.38 7.60 -2.05
CA TYR A 279 -1.41 6.57 -1.01
C TYR A 279 -1.42 7.11 0.42
N ASN A 280 -1.46 8.43 0.60
CA ASN A 280 -1.58 9.03 1.92
C ASN A 280 -2.84 8.50 2.61
N PRO A 281 -2.76 7.99 3.85
CA PRO A 281 -3.93 7.57 4.63
C PRO A 281 -5.00 8.67 4.75
N CYS A 282 -4.57 9.92 4.65
CA CYS A 282 -5.44 11.08 4.62
C CYS A 282 -6.36 11.22 3.43
N ASN A 283 -5.99 10.60 2.31
CA ASN A 283 -6.74 10.65 1.06
C ASN A 283 -7.49 9.34 0.80
N TRP A 284 -7.51 8.42 1.76
CA TRP A 284 -8.25 7.18 1.64
C TRP A 284 -9.74 7.43 1.69
N ASN A 285 -10.46 6.74 0.82
CA ASN A 285 -11.91 6.62 0.94
C ASN A 285 -12.23 5.62 2.07
N LEU A 286 -13.17 6.01 2.94
CA LEU A 286 -13.61 5.27 4.13
C LEU A 286 -14.96 4.56 3.91
N ASP A 287 -15.45 4.48 2.67
CA ASP A 287 -16.65 3.73 2.33
C ASP A 287 -16.54 2.28 2.87
N LEU A 288 -17.65 1.80 3.43
CA LEU A 288 -17.79 0.48 4.09
C LEU A 288 -17.01 0.30 5.39
N VAL A 289 -16.31 1.32 5.91
CA VAL A 289 -15.61 1.26 7.20
C VAL A 289 -15.86 2.50 8.05
N GLY A 290 -15.67 2.37 9.37
CA GLY A 290 -15.78 3.50 10.29
C GLY A 290 -14.63 4.50 10.13
N ALA A 291 -14.90 5.78 10.35
CA ALA A 291 -13.86 6.82 10.31
C ALA A 291 -12.78 6.66 11.41
N ASP A 292 -13.10 5.89 12.45
CA ASP A 292 -12.21 5.52 13.55
C ASP A 292 -11.20 4.43 13.18
N VAL A 293 -11.35 3.79 12.01
CA VAL A 293 -10.46 2.69 11.58
C VAL A 293 -9.09 3.18 11.12
N VAL A 294 -8.99 4.43 10.67
CA VAL A 294 -7.73 5.05 10.23
C VAL A 294 -7.33 6.13 11.23
N VAL A 295 -6.12 6.04 11.79
CA VAL A 295 -5.58 7.09 12.66
C VAL A 295 -4.93 8.16 11.81
N VAL A 296 -5.68 9.23 11.59
CA VAL A 296 -5.13 10.50 11.19
C VAL A 296 -4.64 11.21 12.46
N LYS A 297 -3.32 11.43 12.59
CA LYS A 297 -2.82 12.30 13.67
C LYS A 297 -3.27 13.73 13.42
N TRP A 298 -4.21 14.19 14.25
CA TRP A 298 -4.63 15.58 14.32
C TRP A 298 -3.50 16.40 14.96
N TYR A 299 -2.76 17.16 14.17
CA TYR A 299 -1.91 18.20 14.72
C TYR A 299 -2.78 19.44 14.92
N ALA A 300 -3.07 19.80 16.18
CA ALA A 300 -3.58 21.12 16.48
C ALA A 300 -2.45 22.14 16.19
N ILE A 301 -2.59 22.93 15.13
CA ILE A 301 -1.71 24.08 14.91
C ILE A 301 -2.17 25.18 15.88
N PHE A 302 -1.40 25.41 16.94
CA PHE A 302 -1.60 26.56 17.82
C PHE A 302 -0.99 27.81 17.17
N LEU A 303 -1.80 28.65 16.54
CA LEU A 303 -1.38 29.98 16.12
C LEU A 303 -1.52 30.94 17.31
N TYR A 304 -0.41 31.27 17.97
CA TYR A 304 -0.37 32.27 19.03
C TYR A 304 -0.30 33.67 18.41
N PHE A 305 -1.43 34.38 18.33
CA PHE A 305 -1.45 35.78 17.88
C PHE A 305 -1.04 36.69 19.03
N ARG A 306 0.17 37.24 18.98
CA ARG A 306 0.70 38.20 19.95
C ARG A 306 0.28 39.63 19.57
N SER A 307 -1.00 39.92 19.55
CA SER A 307 -1.52 41.29 19.68
C SER A 307 -3.02 41.26 20.00
N ALA A 308 -3.35 41.89 21.13
CA ALA A 308 -4.67 41.97 21.79
C ALA A 308 -5.13 40.68 22.49
N ASP A 309 -5.42 40.82 23.79
CA ASP A 309 -5.83 39.80 24.77
C ASP A 309 -7.18 39.12 24.45
N VAL A 310 -7.25 38.38 23.33
CA VAL A 310 -8.37 37.50 23.01
C VAL A 310 -7.83 36.18 22.48
N ALA A 311 -7.86 35.15 23.32
CA ALA A 311 -7.68 33.77 22.88
C ALA A 311 -8.93 33.35 22.08
N ILE A 312 -8.89 33.47 20.75
CA ILE A 312 -9.93 32.90 19.89
C ILE A 312 -9.69 31.40 19.79
N PHE A 313 -10.52 30.61 20.47
CA PHE A 313 -10.56 29.16 20.32
C PHE A 313 -11.25 28.79 19.01
N GLN A 314 -10.50 28.61 17.93
CA GLN A 314 -11.00 27.88 16.76
C GLN A 314 -10.52 26.43 16.83
N VAL A 315 -11.41 25.54 17.29
CA VAL A 315 -11.26 24.10 17.08
C VAL A 315 -11.54 23.83 15.61
N PHE A 316 -10.50 23.77 14.78
CA PHE A 316 -10.65 23.24 13.43
C PHE A 316 -10.85 21.73 13.53
N ARG A 317 -12.07 21.25 13.28
CA ARG A 317 -12.33 19.87 12.84
C ARG A 317 -11.83 19.72 11.40
N GLY A 318 -10.52 19.80 11.19
CA GLY A 318 -9.87 19.66 9.89
C GLY A 318 -9.11 18.34 9.80
N SER A 319 -9.72 17.36 9.12
CA SER A 319 -9.06 16.14 8.67
C SER A 319 -7.72 16.50 8.03
N CYS A 320 -6.65 15.76 8.34
CA CYS A 320 -5.41 15.74 7.58
C CYS A 320 -4.92 17.11 7.09
N LEU A 321 -4.01 17.74 7.83
CA LEU A 321 -3.31 18.93 7.37
C LEU A 321 -2.44 18.60 6.14
N ASN A 322 -3.07 18.57 4.97
CA ASN A 322 -2.42 18.41 3.68
C ASN A 322 -2.05 19.81 3.14
N ARG A 323 -0.93 19.91 2.43
CA ARG A 323 -0.33 21.15 1.88
C ARG A 323 -1.28 22.03 1.06
N LYS A 324 -2.45 21.54 0.64
CA LYS A 324 -3.51 22.35 0.00
C LYS A 324 -4.07 23.45 0.90
N SER A 325 -3.99 23.29 2.22
CA SER A 325 -4.30 24.35 3.18
C SER A 325 -3.23 25.45 3.22
N SER A 326 -2.04 25.23 2.64
CA SER A 326 -1.03 26.29 2.48
C SER A 326 -1.44 27.31 1.42
N ALA A 327 -2.15 26.90 0.35
CA ALA A 327 -2.71 27.83 -0.63
C ALA A 327 -3.86 28.65 -0.03
N LEU A 328 -4.73 28.03 0.78
CA LEU A 328 -5.80 28.75 1.48
C LEU A 328 -5.24 29.68 2.57
N MET A 329 -4.23 29.24 3.33
CA MET A 329 -3.48 30.05 4.30
C MET A 329 -2.74 31.21 3.64
N GLN A 330 -2.13 30.99 2.46
CA GLN A 330 -1.48 32.05 1.68
C GLN A 330 -2.50 33.04 1.13
N SER A 331 -3.69 32.60 0.71
CA SER A 331 -4.76 33.54 0.32
C SER A 331 -5.33 34.33 1.50
N VAL A 332 -5.38 33.77 2.71
CA VAL A 332 -5.76 34.52 3.94
C VAL A 332 -4.65 35.50 4.35
N PHE A 333 -3.37 35.16 4.11
CA PHE A 333 -2.23 36.07 4.30
C PHE A 333 -2.22 37.21 3.27
N LEU A 334 -2.52 36.91 2.00
CA LEU A 334 -2.61 37.89 0.91
C LEU A 334 -3.84 38.80 1.05
N LEU A 335 -4.97 38.29 1.56
CA LEU A 335 -6.16 39.11 1.83
C LEU A 335 -5.89 40.15 2.94
N LYS A 336 -5.01 39.84 3.90
CA LYS A 336 -4.55 40.83 4.91
C LYS A 336 -3.57 41.87 4.36
N ILE A 337 -2.76 41.53 3.36
CA ILE A 337 -1.86 42.50 2.69
C ILE A 337 -2.66 43.49 1.84
N LEU A 338 -3.79 43.08 1.24
CA LEU A 338 -4.69 44.01 0.53
C LEU A 338 -5.54 44.90 1.46
N ILE A 339 -5.87 44.44 2.68
CA ILE A 339 -6.66 45.23 3.63
C ILE A 339 -5.80 46.25 4.42
N MET A 340 -4.48 46.10 4.44
CA MET A 340 -3.56 47.06 5.07
C MET A 340 -3.13 48.24 4.19
N ASN A 341 -3.63 48.36 2.95
CA ASN A 341 -3.30 49.45 2.02
C ASN A 341 -4.48 50.37 1.64
N VAL A 342 -5.57 50.32 2.40
CA VAL A 342 -6.66 51.30 2.27
C VAL A 342 -6.86 51.92 3.65
N HIS A 343 -6.14 53.01 3.91
CA HIS A 343 -6.53 54.20 4.69
C HIS A 343 -5.28 55.07 4.87
N CYS A 344 -5.11 56.04 3.96
CA CYS A 344 -4.64 57.37 4.35
C CYS A 344 -5.85 58.18 4.80
#